data_AF-A0A397V5X0-F1
#
_entry.id   AF-A0A397V5X0-F1
#
_cell.length_a   1.000
_cell.length_b   1.000
_cell.length_c   1.000
_cell.angle_alpha   90.00
_cell.angle_beta   90.00
_cell.angle_gamma   90.00
#
_symmetry.space_group_name_H-M   'P 1'
#
loop_
_entity.id
_entity.type
_entity.pdbx_description
1 polymer ?
#
loop_
_entity_poly.entity_id
_entity_poly.type
_entity_poly.pdbx_seq_one_letter_code
_entity_poly.pdbx_strand_id
1 'polypeptide(L)' 'RILSKVLDSYSDMQAKVRSATSNDPWSPSGAAMNELLKLHITRKHCFIEIMEMIDKRLNDHGKNWRHV' A
#
# COMPACT_ATOMS: atom_id res chain seq x y z
N ARG A 1 -20.07 -14.78 15.84
CA ARG A 1 -18.58 -14.88 15.85
C ARG A 1 -18.10 -15.36 14.47
N ILE A 2 -18.41 -14.61 13.40
CA ILE A 2 -18.01 -14.91 12.00
C ILE A 2 -17.63 -13.57 11.34
N LEU A 3 -16.67 -12.84 11.93
CA LEU A 3 -16.30 -11.49 11.44
C LEU A 3 -14.79 -11.21 11.50
N SER A 4 -13.93 -12.23 11.51
CA SER A 4 -12.50 -11.97 11.70
C SER A 4 -11.53 -12.69 10.77
N LYS A 5 -12.02 -13.40 9.74
CA LYS A 5 -11.13 -14.13 8.82
C LYS A 5 -11.66 -14.24 7.39
N VAL A 6 -12.20 -13.16 6.84
CA VAL A 6 -11.82 -12.90 5.45
C VAL A 6 -10.41 -12.35 5.61
N LEU A 7 -9.41 -13.21 5.46
CA LEU A 7 -8.05 -12.71 5.26
C LEU A 7 -8.15 -11.80 4.04
N ASP A 8 -8.12 -10.49 4.25
CA ASP A 8 -7.63 -9.55 3.24
C ASP A 8 -6.16 -9.92 3.03
N SER A 9 -5.93 -11.01 2.31
CA SER A 9 -4.62 -11.34 1.79
C SER A 9 -4.36 -10.32 0.70
N TYR A 10 -3.81 -9.17 1.10
CA TYR A 10 -3.28 -8.21 0.16
C TYR A 10 -2.35 -8.92 -0.81
N SER A 11 -2.46 -8.59 -2.09
CA SER A 11 -1.45 -9.01 -3.05
C SER A 11 -0.07 -8.52 -2.63
N ASP A 12 1.00 -9.12 -3.14
CA ASP A 12 2.36 -8.63 -2.91
C ASP A 12 2.50 -7.13 -3.24
N MET A 13 1.78 -6.67 -4.27
CA MET A 13 1.78 -5.27 -4.68
C MET A 13 1.10 -4.39 -3.62
N GLN A 14 -0.12 -4.77 -3.21
CA GLN A 14 -0.89 -4.04 -2.19
C GLN A 14 -0.15 -4.00 -0.85
N ALA A 15 0.49 -5.10 -0.44
CA ALA A 15 1.27 -5.17 0.79
C ALA A 15 2.47 -4.21 0.77
N LYS A 16 3.18 -4.12 -0.36
CA LYS A 16 4.31 -3.20 -0.52
C LYS A 16 3.86 -1.73 -0.58
N VAL A 17 2.77 -1.41 -1.30
CA VAL A 17 2.23 -0.04 -1.33
C VAL A 17 1.80 0.37 0.07
N ARG A 18 1.10 -0.51 0.79
CA ARG A 18 0.69 -0.29 2.19
C ARG A 18 1.89 0.00 3.10
N SER A 19 2.98 -0.74 2.93
CA SER A 19 4.22 -0.52 3.70
C SER A 19 4.93 0.78 3.33
N ALA A 20 4.88 1.19 2.07
CA ALA A 20 5.53 2.42 1.62
C ALA A 20 4.75 3.69 2.03
N THR A 21 3.44 3.58 2.23
CA THR A 21 2.56 4.66 2.72
C THR A 21 2.17 4.43 4.19
N SER A 22 3.07 3.85 5.01
CA SER A 22 2.78 3.62 6.42
C SER A 22 2.75 4.94 7.19
N ASN A 23 2.12 4.94 8.37
CA ASN A 23 2.11 6.11 9.26
C ASN A 23 3.40 6.26 10.08
N ASP A 24 4.46 5.54 9.69
CA ASP A 24 5.72 5.58 10.43
C ASP A 24 6.39 6.95 10.24
N PRO A 25 7.17 7.43 11.23
CA PRO A 25 7.82 8.74 11.14
C PRO A 25 8.97 8.79 10.11
N TRP A 26 9.40 7.64 9.60
CA TRP A 26 10.48 7.49 8.62
C TRP A 26 9.89 7.26 7.23
N SER A 27 10.41 8.01 6.26
CA SER A 27 10.08 7.80 4.86
C SER A 27 10.44 6.37 4.41
N PRO A 28 9.71 5.81 3.43
CA PRO A 28 10.09 4.53 2.84
C PRO A 28 11.51 4.61 2.25
N SER A 29 12.26 3.52 2.38
CA SER A 29 13.61 3.47 1.82
C SER A 29 13.57 3.54 0.29
N GLY A 30 14.57 4.17 -0.32
CA GLY A 30 14.68 4.23 -1.78
C GLY A 30 14.75 2.85 -2.44
N ALA A 31 15.28 1.85 -1.72
CA ALA A 31 15.28 0.46 -2.16
C ALA A 31 13.86 -0.13 -2.26
N ALA A 32 13.00 0.12 -1.27
CA ALA A 32 11.61 -0.32 -1.27
C ALA A 32 10.81 0.35 -2.40
N MET A 33 11.04 1.64 -2.63
CA MET A 33 10.39 2.38 -3.72
C MET A 33 10.84 1.87 -5.11
N ASN A 34 12.12 1.55 -5.27
CA ASN A 34 12.63 0.96 -6.52
C ASN A 34 12.03 -0.43 -6.79
N GLU A 35 11.81 -1.23 -5.75
CA GLU A 35 11.15 -2.53 -5.89
C GLU A 35 9.69 -2.38 -6.31
N LEU A 36 8.96 -1.42 -5.72
CA LEU A 36 7.60 -1.06 -6.14
C LEU A 36 7.54 -0.66 -7.62
N LEU A 37 8.47 0.19 -8.06
CA LEU A 37 8.55 0.63 -9.45
C LEU A 37 8.78 -0.55 -10.41
N LYS A 38 9.72 -1.46 -10.07
CA LYS A 38 10.01 -2.65 -10.87
C LYS A 38 8.78 -3.56 -11.00
N LEU A 39 8.04 -3.76 -9.92
CA LEU A 39 6.82 -4.58 -9.93
C LEU A 39 5.75 -3.94 -10.81
N HIS A 40 5.56 -2.63 -10.72
CA HIS A 40 4.61 -1.90 -11.55
C HIS A 40 4.93 -2.03 -13.05
N ILE A 41 6.20 -1.83 -13.44
CA ILE A 41 6.62 -1.91 -14.85
C ILE A 41 6.51 -3.34 -15.39
N THR A 42 6.73 -4.35 -14.55
CA THR A 42 6.73 -5.77 -14.96
C THR A 42 5.32 -6.36 -15.01
N ARG A 43 4.42 -5.93 -14.13
CA ARG A 43 3.07 -6.51 -13.98
C ARG A 43 1.99 -5.52 -14.44
N LYS A 44 1.43 -5.76 -15.63
CA LYS A 44 0.41 -4.90 -16.26
C LYS A 44 -0.86 -4.67 -15.44
N HIS A 45 -1.21 -5.57 -14.52
CA HIS A 45 -2.42 -5.48 -13.70
C HIS A 45 -2.23 -4.76 -12.36
N CYS A 46 -1.00 -4.38 -11.99
CA CYS A 46 -0.74 -3.76 -10.69
C CYS A 46 -1.21 -2.31 -10.56
N PHE A 47 -1.53 -1.63 -11.66
CA PHE A 47 -1.96 -0.23 -11.62
C PHE A 47 -3.23 -0.03 -10.78
N ILE A 48 -4.25 -0.87 -11.01
CA ILE A 48 -5.53 -0.76 -10.28
C ILE A 48 -5.31 -1.01 -8.78
N GLU A 49 -4.55 -2.04 -8.43
CA GLU A 49 -4.22 -2.37 -7.04
C GLU A 49 -3.47 -1.25 -6.31
N ILE A 50 -2.54 -0.58 -6.99
CA ILE A 50 -1.83 0.58 -6.46
C ILE A 50 -2.81 1.73 -6.23
N MET A 51 -3.63 2.05 -7.22
CA MET A 51 -4.57 3.18 -7.14
C MET A 51 -5.64 2.95 -6.08
N GLU A 52 -6.18 1.74 -5.93
CA GLU A 52 -7.10 1.40 -4.86
C GLU A 52 -6.49 1.58 -3.47
N MET A 53 -5.20 1.28 -3.31
CA MET A 53 -4.51 1.49 -2.04
C MET A 53 -4.26 2.98 -1.79
N ILE A 54 -3.80 3.71 -2.80
CA ILE A 54 -3.56 5.16 -2.71
C ILE A 54 -4.87 5.90 -2.39
N ASP A 55 -5.97 5.57 -3.06
CA ASP A 55 -7.27 6.19 -2.81
C ASP A 55 -7.71 6.00 -1.36
N LYS A 56 -7.55 4.80 -0.79
CA LYS A 56 -7.81 4.55 0.64
C LYS A 56 -6.95 5.41 1.56
N ARG A 57 -5.66 5.59 1.22
CA ARG A 57 -4.70 6.39 2.01
C ARG A 57 -5.00 7.87 1.97
N LEU A 58 -5.40 8.39 0.82
CA LEU A 58 -5.78 9.79 0.66
C LEU A 58 -7.05 10.15 1.45
N ASN A 59 -7.91 9.17 1.70
CA ASN A 59 -9.12 9.30 2.51
C ASN A 59 -8.90 8.99 4.01
N ASP A 60 -7.66 8.70 4.44
CA ASP A 60 -7.36 8.52 5.86
C ASP A 60 -7.38 9.86 6.62
N HIS A 61 -7.87 9.85 7.87
CA HIS A 61 -7.97 11.05 8.71
C HIS A 61 -7.49 10.79 10.15
N GLY A 62 -7.27 11.87 10.91
CA GLY A 62 -6.94 11.83 12.33
C GLY A 62 -5.56 11.23 12.61
N LYS A 63 -5.51 10.10 13.32
CA LYS A 63 -4.26 9.46 13.77
C LYS A 63 -3.34 8.99 12.64
N ASN A 64 -3.88 8.86 11.42
CA ASN A 64 -3.23 8.33 10.22
C ASN A 64 -2.73 9.43 9.27
N TRP A 65 -2.57 10.65 9.75
CA TRP A 65 -2.28 11.83 8.91
C TRP A 65 -1.02 11.71 8.04
N ARG A 66 -0.04 10.86 8.38
CA ARG A 66 1.18 10.68 7.58
C ARG A 66 0.99 9.75 6.39
N HIS A 67 -0.19 9.16 6.22
CA HIS A 67 -0.52 8.45 5.00
C HIS A 67 -0.65 9.38 3.79
N VAL A 68 -0.85 10.69 4.03
CA VAL A 68 -1.01 11.76 3.02
C VAL A 68 0.21 12.67 3.02
#